data_AF-Q3LEH1-F1
#
_entry.id   AF-Q3LEH1-F1
#
_cell.length_a   1.000
_cell.length_b   1.000
_cell.length_c   1.000
_cell.angle_alpha   90.00
_cell.angle_beta   90.00
_cell.angle_gamma   90.00
#
_symmetry.space_group_name_H-M   'P 1'
#
loop_
_entity.id
_entity.type
_entity.pdbx_description
1 polymer ?
#
loop_
_entity_poly.entity_id
_entity_poly.type
_entity_poly.pdbx_seq_one_letter_code
_entity_poly.pdbx_strand_id
1 'polypeptide(L)'
;AGGIAEMALQDYPEVREKTDALDAAGNTTAAIGKGFAIGSAALVSLALYGAFAVRVGIRNGVNILSPVTFAFLLIGSNLPYWFSALTMKSVGTAAMEMVMEVERQFRECPELLNEGTTLRPDYTRCVDISTKAALREMVPPAALVMLSPLIAGTFFGKYAVAGVLTGGLVSGVQLAVSMCNTGGAWDNA
;
A
#
# COMPACT_ATOMS: atom_id res chain seq x y z
N ALA A 1 -3.19 -19.77 8.77
CA ALA A 1 -3.51 -21.03 9.51
C ALA A 1 -4.83 -20.90 10.26
N GLY A 2 -5.03 -19.81 11.02
CA GLY A 2 -6.27 -19.58 11.79
C GLY A 2 -7.57 -19.67 10.98
N GLY A 3 -7.64 -19.06 9.80
CA GLY A 3 -8.84 -19.18 8.95
C GLY A 3 -9.18 -20.61 8.51
N ILE A 4 -8.20 -21.48 8.32
CA ILE A 4 -8.46 -22.91 8.02
C ILE A 4 -8.97 -23.62 9.27
N ALA A 5 -8.40 -23.32 10.45
CA ALA A 5 -8.89 -23.87 11.72
C ALA A 5 -10.35 -23.47 11.98
N GLU A 6 -10.71 -22.21 11.71
CA GLU A 6 -12.08 -21.69 11.85
C GLU A 6 -13.07 -22.39 10.90
N MET A 7 -12.64 -22.72 9.68
CA MET A 7 -13.50 -23.35 8.67
C MET A 7 -13.61 -24.88 8.80
N ALA A 8 -12.62 -25.56 9.40
CA ALA A 8 -12.51 -27.02 9.35
C ALA A 8 -12.37 -27.73 10.71
N LEU A 9 -12.00 -27.00 11.78
CA LEU A 9 -11.66 -27.57 13.09
C LEU A 9 -12.38 -26.84 14.23
N GLN A 10 -13.66 -26.49 14.01
CA GLN A 10 -14.49 -25.75 14.98
C GLN A 10 -14.61 -26.46 16.34
N ASP A 11 -14.51 -27.78 16.36
CA ASP A 11 -14.56 -28.59 17.59
C ASP A 11 -13.30 -28.47 18.47
N TYR A 12 -12.23 -27.82 17.98
CA TYR A 12 -10.94 -27.70 18.66
C TYR A 12 -10.56 -26.22 18.90
N PRO A 13 -11.23 -25.52 19.84
CA PRO A 13 -10.99 -24.10 20.09
C PRO A 13 -9.54 -23.80 20.52
N GLU A 14 -8.85 -24.77 21.14
CA GLU A 14 -7.43 -24.66 21.49
C GLU A 14 -6.50 -24.45 20.28
N VAL A 15 -6.90 -24.94 19.09
CA VAL A 15 -6.13 -24.74 17.86
C VAL A 15 -6.27 -23.29 17.41
N ARG A 16 -7.48 -22.72 17.52
CA ARG A 16 -7.74 -21.32 17.16
C ARG A 16 -6.95 -20.37 18.06
N GLU A 17 -7.00 -20.58 19.37
CA GLU A 17 -6.24 -19.79 20.36
C GLU A 17 -4.73 -19.79 20.07
N LYS A 18 -4.15 -20.96 19.79
CA LYS A 18 -2.74 -21.08 19.40
C LYS A 18 -2.45 -20.35 18.08
N THR A 19 -3.34 -20.45 17.09
CA THR A 19 -3.14 -19.75 15.81
C THR A 19 -3.31 -18.25 15.90
N ASP A 20 -4.18 -17.73 16.77
CA ASP A 20 -4.36 -16.29 17.00
C ASP A 20 -3.14 -15.70 17.70
N ALA A 21 -2.58 -16.42 18.68
CA ALA A 21 -1.31 -16.02 19.30
C ALA A 21 -0.16 -15.92 18.27
N LEU A 22 -0.12 -16.84 17.31
CA LEU A 22 0.85 -16.81 16.22
C LEU A 22 0.57 -15.69 15.21
N ASP A 23 -0.70 -15.39 14.93
CA ASP A 23 -1.11 -14.32 14.01
C ASP A 23 -0.72 -12.94 14.54
N ALA A 24 -0.97 -12.67 15.83
CA ALA A 24 -0.57 -11.43 16.50
C ALA A 24 0.97 -11.22 16.49
N ALA A 25 1.73 -12.29 16.70
CA ALA A 25 3.19 -12.26 16.56
C ALA A 25 3.61 -12.03 15.09
N GLY A 26 2.87 -12.62 14.15
CA GLY A 26 3.03 -12.42 12.71
C GLY A 26 2.82 -10.97 12.28
N ASN A 27 1.77 -10.31 12.79
CA ASN A 27 1.47 -8.89 12.52
C ASN A 27 2.60 -7.98 12.97
N THR A 28 3.18 -8.27 14.14
CA THR A 28 4.36 -7.55 14.65
C THR A 28 5.58 -7.77 13.74
N THR A 29 5.81 -9.01 13.31
CA THR A 29 6.92 -9.34 12.40
C THR A 29 6.74 -8.68 11.03
N ALA A 30 5.49 -8.58 10.55
CA ALA A 30 5.17 -7.89 9.31
C ALA A 30 5.44 -6.37 9.41
N ALA A 31 5.13 -5.74 10.54
CA ALA A 31 5.47 -4.34 10.79
C ALA A 31 6.99 -4.10 10.79
N ILE A 32 7.76 -4.99 11.45
CA ILE A 32 9.24 -4.94 11.43
C ILE A 32 9.77 -5.09 10.00
N GLY A 33 9.24 -6.05 9.23
CA GLY A 33 9.61 -6.26 7.83
C GLY A 33 9.34 -5.03 6.95
N LYS A 34 8.17 -4.39 7.12
CA LYS A 34 7.84 -3.12 6.44
C LYS A 34 8.80 -2.01 6.84
N GLY A 35 9.14 -1.89 8.12
CA GLY A 35 10.12 -0.92 8.63
C GLY A 35 11.50 -1.09 8.00
N PHE A 36 12.00 -2.33 7.90
CA PHE A 36 13.26 -2.63 7.25
C PHE A 36 13.24 -2.30 5.75
N ALA A 37 12.14 -2.63 5.06
CA ALA A 37 11.96 -2.27 3.65
C ALA A 37 11.97 -0.75 3.43
N ILE A 38 11.28 0.02 4.28
CA ILE A 38 11.26 1.49 4.18
C ILE A 38 12.64 2.08 4.47
N GLY A 39 13.31 1.61 5.53
CA GLY A 39 14.64 2.11 5.90
C GLY A 39 15.70 1.82 4.82
N SER A 40 15.72 0.59 4.30
CA SER A 40 16.62 0.22 3.20
C SER A 40 16.30 0.99 1.91
N ALA A 41 15.01 1.14 1.56
CA ALA A 41 14.60 1.93 0.42
C ALA A 41 15.04 3.40 0.54
N ALA A 42 14.98 3.99 1.74
CA ALA A 42 15.42 5.36 1.97
C ALA A 42 16.93 5.53 1.74
N LEU A 43 17.75 4.63 2.27
CA LEU A 43 19.20 4.64 2.11
C LEU A 43 19.61 4.41 0.64
N VAL A 44 19.00 3.43 -0.02
CA VAL A 44 19.25 3.15 -1.44
C VAL A 44 18.81 4.32 -2.32
N SER A 45 17.66 4.93 -2.03
CA SER A 45 17.18 6.12 -2.76
C SER A 45 18.13 7.30 -2.63
N LEU A 46 18.71 7.52 -1.44
CA LEU A 46 19.72 8.56 -1.23
C LEU A 46 21.01 8.27 -2.02
N ALA A 47 21.47 7.02 -2.05
CA ALA A 47 22.62 6.62 -2.84
C ALA A 47 22.37 6.79 -4.36
N LEU A 48 21.19 6.37 -4.84
CA LEU A 48 20.77 6.54 -6.23
C LEU A 48 20.60 8.01 -6.60
N TYR A 49 20.14 8.86 -5.67
CA TYR A 49 20.08 10.31 -5.87
C TYR A 49 21.48 10.92 -6.08
N GLY A 50 22.46 10.49 -5.28
CA GLY A 50 23.87 10.87 -5.49
C GLY A 50 24.40 10.42 -6.85
N ALA A 51 24.14 9.16 -7.22
CA ALA A 51 24.51 8.62 -8.54
C ALA A 51 23.84 9.37 -9.69
N PHE A 52 22.55 9.72 -9.55
CA PHE A 52 21.81 10.55 -10.50
C PHE A 52 22.48 11.91 -10.68
N ALA A 53 22.79 12.62 -9.59
CA ALA A 53 23.41 13.95 -9.65
C ALA A 53 24.75 13.93 -10.40
N VAL A 54 25.57 12.90 -10.16
CA VAL A 54 26.84 12.68 -10.90
C VAL A 54 26.55 12.41 -12.37
N ARG A 55 25.61 11.50 -12.68
CA ARG A 55 25.31 11.08 -14.05
C ARG A 55 24.77 12.21 -14.93
N VAL A 56 23.95 13.09 -14.37
CA VAL A 56 23.37 14.24 -15.09
C VAL A 56 24.26 15.49 -15.06
N GLY A 57 25.48 15.38 -14.52
CA GLY A 57 26.46 16.46 -14.49
C GLY A 57 26.07 17.62 -13.59
N ILE A 58 25.49 17.36 -12.42
CA ILE A 58 25.27 18.37 -11.37
C ILE A 58 26.56 18.47 -10.55
N ARG A 59 27.44 19.42 -10.90
CA ARG A 59 28.75 19.59 -10.25
C ARG A 59 28.74 20.52 -9.04
N ASN A 60 27.87 21.52 -9.05
CA ASN A 60 27.81 22.57 -8.01
C ASN A 60 26.77 22.26 -6.91
N GLY A 61 26.34 21.00 -6.81
CA GLY A 61 25.25 20.59 -5.92
C GLY A 61 23.86 21.02 -6.41
N VAL A 62 22.85 20.62 -5.64
CA VAL A 62 21.44 20.95 -5.88
C VAL A 62 21.05 22.09 -4.94
N ASN A 63 20.84 23.28 -5.51
CA ASN A 63 20.41 24.44 -4.73
C ASN A 63 18.90 24.38 -4.49
N ILE A 64 18.51 24.20 -3.21
CA ILE A 64 17.10 24.16 -2.78
C ILE A 64 16.42 25.52 -2.93
N LEU A 65 17.17 26.63 -2.89
CA LEU A 65 16.63 27.98 -3.08
C LEU A 65 16.36 28.30 -4.55
N SER A 66 16.75 27.43 -5.48
CA SER A 66 16.39 27.60 -6.89
C SER A 66 14.88 27.40 -7.04
N PRO A 67 14.16 28.32 -7.72
CA PRO A 67 12.71 28.23 -7.89
C PRO A 67 12.24 26.89 -8.47
N VAL A 68 12.98 26.35 -9.46
CA VAL A 68 12.64 25.08 -10.11
C VAL A 68 12.81 23.91 -9.14
N THR A 69 13.96 23.83 -8.46
CA THR A 69 14.21 22.76 -7.49
C THR A 69 13.17 22.78 -6.36
N PHE A 70 12.87 23.97 -5.82
CA PHE A 70 11.93 24.12 -4.71
C PHE A 70 10.50 23.76 -5.11
N ALA A 71 10.04 24.25 -6.27
CA ALA A 71 8.71 23.94 -6.77
C ALA A 71 8.51 22.43 -6.96
N PHE A 72 9.50 21.75 -7.56
CA PHE A 72 9.44 20.31 -7.77
C PHE A 72 9.71 19.49 -6.50
N LEU A 73 10.38 20.06 -5.50
CA LEU A 73 10.44 19.47 -4.16
C LEU A 73 9.06 19.44 -3.52
N LEU A 74 8.29 20.54 -3.59
CA LEU A 74 6.92 20.56 -3.10
C LEU A 74 6.02 19.57 -3.86
N ILE A 75 6.12 19.53 -5.19
CA ILE A 75 5.37 18.55 -6.00
C ILE A 75 5.77 17.12 -5.62
N GLY A 76 7.08 16.85 -5.50
CA GLY A 76 7.61 15.55 -5.08
C GLY A 76 7.10 15.10 -3.72
N SER A 77 7.05 16.01 -2.75
CA SER A 77 6.51 15.74 -1.41
C SER A 77 5.02 15.42 -1.41
N ASN A 78 4.26 15.87 -2.41
CA ASN A 78 2.84 15.55 -2.53
C ASN A 78 2.58 14.19 -3.22
N LEU A 79 3.56 13.64 -3.96
CA LEU A 79 3.38 12.37 -4.68
C LEU A 79 3.02 11.19 -3.77
N PRO A 80 3.66 10.98 -2.59
CA PRO A 80 3.26 9.91 -1.67
C PRO A 80 1.80 10.04 -1.22
N TYR A 81 1.33 11.26 -0.92
CA TYR A 81 -0.06 11.49 -0.53
C TYR A 81 -1.03 11.20 -1.67
N TRP A 82 -0.69 11.61 -2.90
CA TRP A 82 -1.52 11.31 -4.06
C TRP A 82 -1.56 9.81 -4.34
N PHE A 83 -0.42 9.12 -4.25
CA PHE A 83 -0.35 7.67 -4.35
C PHE A 83 -1.26 6.99 -3.31
N SER A 84 -1.16 7.40 -2.04
CA SER A 84 -2.01 6.88 -0.96
C SER A 84 -3.49 7.19 -1.16
N ALA A 85 -3.84 8.37 -1.67
CA ALA A 85 -5.23 8.73 -1.95
C ALA A 85 -5.84 7.82 -3.03
N LEU A 86 -5.09 7.52 -4.09
CA LEU A 86 -5.54 6.61 -5.14
C LEU A 86 -5.74 5.20 -4.57
N THR A 87 -4.73 4.63 -3.90
CA THR A 87 -4.80 3.26 -3.38
C THR A 87 -5.91 3.10 -2.33
N MET A 88 -6.06 4.04 -1.39
CA MET A 88 -7.11 3.98 -0.36
C MET A 88 -8.51 4.13 -0.96
N LYS A 89 -8.69 5.00 -1.96
CA LYS A 89 -9.98 5.13 -2.66
C LYS A 89 -10.35 3.84 -3.41
N SER A 90 -9.37 3.23 -4.09
CA SER A 90 -9.57 1.98 -4.82
C SER A 90 -9.95 0.82 -3.88
N VAL A 91 -9.25 0.68 -2.73
CA VAL A 91 -9.61 -0.31 -1.70
C VAL A 91 -11.00 -0.04 -1.14
N GLY A 92 -11.35 1.22 -0.84
CA GLY A 92 -12.67 1.57 -0.30
C GLY A 92 -13.83 1.22 -1.25
N THR A 93 -13.63 1.43 -2.55
CA THR A 93 -14.63 1.11 -3.57
C THR A 93 -14.80 -0.40 -3.72
N ALA A 94 -13.70 -1.14 -3.82
CA ALA A 94 -13.72 -2.61 -3.90
C ALA A 94 -14.30 -3.26 -2.64
N ALA A 95 -14.00 -2.71 -1.46
CA ALA A 95 -14.55 -3.19 -0.20
C ALA A 95 -16.07 -2.96 -0.12
N MET A 96 -16.57 -1.82 -0.60
CA MET A 96 -18.01 -1.56 -0.64
C MET A 96 -18.73 -2.55 -1.56
N GLU A 97 -18.17 -2.83 -2.74
CA GLU A 97 -18.71 -3.86 -3.65
C GLU A 97 -18.72 -5.24 -3.00
N MET A 98 -17.67 -5.60 -2.26
CA MET A 98 -17.60 -6.86 -1.50
C MET A 98 -18.68 -6.93 -0.43
N VAL A 99 -18.89 -5.86 0.35
CA VAL A 99 -19.93 -5.81 1.40
C VAL A 99 -21.31 -5.98 0.79
N MET A 100 -21.61 -5.27 -0.29
CA MET A 100 -22.91 -5.39 -0.99
C MET A 100 -23.12 -6.81 -1.53
N GLU A 101 -22.09 -7.47 -2.04
CA GLU A 101 -22.21 -8.85 -2.52
C GLU A 101 -22.44 -9.85 -1.37
N VAL A 102 -21.72 -9.71 -0.26
CA VAL A 102 -21.95 -10.55 0.93
C VAL A 102 -23.35 -10.34 1.49
N GLU A 103 -23.80 -9.08 1.61
CA GLU A 103 -25.16 -8.76 2.04
C GLU A 103 -26.21 -9.35 1.10
N ARG A 104 -25.99 -9.27 -0.22
CA ARG A 104 -26.87 -9.87 -1.23
C ARG A 104 -26.98 -11.38 -1.04
N GLN A 105 -25.85 -12.08 -0.85
CA GLN A 105 -25.86 -13.53 -0.62
C GLN A 105 -26.64 -13.91 0.65
N PHE A 106 -26.45 -13.17 1.75
CA PHE A 106 -27.19 -13.43 2.99
C PHE A 106 -28.69 -13.11 2.88
N ARG A 107 -29.06 -12.07 2.12
CA ARG A 107 -30.47 -11.70 1.93
C ARG A 107 -31.21 -12.67 1.00
N GLU A 108 -30.57 -13.10 -0.08
CA GLU A 108 -31.18 -14.02 -1.06
C GLU A 108 -31.17 -15.48 -0.59
N CYS A 109 -30.18 -15.87 0.21
CA CYS A 109 -30.07 -17.21 0.78
C CYS A 109 -29.89 -17.14 2.30
N PRO A 110 -30.97 -16.86 3.07
CA PRO A 110 -30.91 -16.77 4.54
C PRO A 110 -30.43 -18.07 5.21
N GLU A 111 -30.62 -19.21 4.53
CA GLU A 111 -30.16 -20.52 4.98
C GLU A 111 -28.63 -20.57 5.20
N LEU A 112 -27.84 -19.72 4.52
CA LEU A 112 -26.39 -19.64 4.72
C LEU A 112 -26.00 -19.24 6.15
N LEU A 113 -26.89 -18.58 6.89
CA LEU A 113 -26.65 -18.16 8.27
C LEU A 113 -26.99 -19.25 9.29
N ASN A 114 -27.67 -20.32 8.89
CA ASN A 114 -28.06 -21.39 9.80
C ASN A 114 -26.84 -22.27 10.12
N GLU A 115 -26.62 -22.55 11.41
CA GLU A 115 -25.56 -23.44 11.86
C GLU A 115 -25.71 -24.85 11.26
N GLY A 116 -24.62 -25.40 10.71
CA GLY A 116 -24.59 -26.75 10.13
C GLY A 116 -25.13 -26.88 8.70
N THR A 117 -25.38 -25.76 8.00
CA THR A 117 -25.89 -25.76 6.62
C THR A 117 -24.87 -26.33 5.63
N THR A 118 -25.31 -27.24 4.75
CA THR A 118 -24.47 -27.82 3.67
C THR A 118 -24.36 -26.91 2.44
N LEU A 119 -25.16 -25.85 2.40
CA LEU A 119 -25.21 -24.87 1.32
C LEU A 119 -23.94 -24.00 1.39
N ARG A 120 -23.24 -23.90 0.26
CA ARG A 120 -21.96 -23.18 0.19
C ARG A 120 -22.20 -21.77 -0.35
N PRO A 121 -21.58 -20.73 0.25
CA PRO A 121 -21.64 -19.39 -0.31
C PRO A 121 -20.87 -19.32 -1.63
N ASP A 122 -21.18 -18.32 -2.45
CA ASP A 122 -20.48 -18.10 -3.71
C ASP A 122 -19.18 -17.33 -3.46
N TYR A 123 -18.12 -18.09 -3.22
CA TYR A 123 -16.77 -17.57 -3.09
C TYR A 123 -16.23 -16.98 -4.41
N THR A 124 -16.68 -17.49 -5.55
CA THR A 124 -16.15 -17.11 -6.87
C THR A 124 -16.46 -15.66 -7.16
N ARG A 125 -17.68 -15.20 -6.84
CA ARG A 125 -18.06 -13.79 -6.99
C ARG A 125 -17.19 -12.85 -6.17
N CYS A 126 -16.92 -13.17 -4.90
CA CYS A 126 -16.07 -12.36 -4.04
C CYS A 126 -14.63 -12.28 -4.59
N VAL A 127 -14.07 -13.40 -5.05
CA VAL A 127 -12.76 -13.44 -5.70
C VAL A 127 -12.75 -12.60 -6.99
N ASP A 128 -13.81 -12.68 -7.79
CA ASP A 128 -13.94 -11.93 -9.04
C ASP A 128 -13.97 -10.41 -8.83
N ILE A 129 -14.71 -9.93 -7.82
CA ILE A 129 -14.80 -8.51 -7.48
C ILE A 129 -13.42 -7.97 -7.11
N SER A 130 -12.75 -8.62 -6.15
CA SER A 130 -11.43 -8.20 -5.70
C SER A 130 -10.38 -8.26 -6.81
N THR A 131 -10.42 -9.29 -7.65
CA THR A 131 -9.48 -9.48 -8.77
C THR A 131 -9.65 -8.40 -9.84
N LYS A 132 -10.89 -8.15 -10.30
CA LYS A 132 -11.18 -7.14 -11.32
C LYS A 132 -10.82 -5.74 -10.84
N ALA A 133 -11.17 -5.42 -9.58
CA ALA A 133 -10.82 -4.15 -8.97
C ALA A 133 -9.30 -3.97 -8.87
N ALA A 134 -8.58 -4.97 -8.33
CA ALA A 134 -7.12 -4.89 -8.18
C ALA A 134 -6.39 -4.68 -9.52
N LEU A 135 -6.76 -5.42 -10.57
CA LEU A 135 -6.13 -5.31 -11.89
C LEU A 135 -6.38 -3.96 -12.56
N ARG A 136 -7.58 -3.39 -12.38
CA ARG A 136 -7.93 -2.09 -12.96
C ARG A 136 -7.28 -0.95 -12.19
N GLU A 137 -7.33 -1.00 -10.87
CA GLU A 137 -6.95 0.09 -9.99
C GLU A 137 -5.45 0.18 -9.71
N MET A 138 -4.65 -0.85 -10.05
CA MET A 138 -3.19 -0.77 -9.93
C MET A 138 -2.54 0.16 -10.97
N VAL A 139 -3.22 0.39 -12.11
CA VAL A 139 -2.64 1.13 -13.25
C VAL A 139 -2.38 2.61 -12.93
N PRO A 140 -3.33 3.37 -12.34
CA PRO A 140 -3.11 4.79 -12.07
C PRO A 140 -1.97 5.08 -11.07
N PRO A 141 -1.87 4.39 -9.91
CA PRO A 141 -0.74 4.59 -9.00
C PRO A 141 0.62 4.23 -9.63
N ALA A 142 0.67 3.16 -10.43
CA ALA A 142 1.89 2.77 -11.14
C ALA A 142 2.30 3.81 -12.19
N ALA A 143 1.33 4.30 -12.96
CA ALA A 143 1.56 5.36 -13.94
C ALA A 143 2.05 6.64 -13.27
N LEU A 144 1.48 7.03 -12.11
CA LEU A 144 1.92 8.19 -11.34
C LEU A 144 3.41 8.09 -10.99
N VAL A 145 3.86 6.96 -10.45
CA VAL A 145 5.27 6.77 -10.05
C VAL A 145 6.20 6.76 -11.25
N MET A 146 5.83 6.07 -12.33
CA MET A 146 6.68 5.92 -13.53
C MET A 146 6.77 7.22 -14.34
N LEU A 147 5.66 7.94 -14.49
CA LEU A 147 5.60 9.15 -15.32
C LEU A 147 6.14 10.38 -14.60
N SER A 148 6.10 10.44 -13.25
CA SER A 148 6.51 11.65 -12.51
C SER A 148 7.95 12.09 -12.81
N PRO A 149 8.98 11.21 -12.75
CA PRO A 149 10.35 11.60 -13.09
C PRO A 149 10.53 11.87 -14.59
N LEU A 150 9.80 11.14 -15.46
CA LEU A 150 9.87 11.33 -16.91
C LEU A 150 9.36 12.71 -17.30
N ILE A 151 8.17 13.09 -16.85
CA ILE A 151 7.56 14.40 -17.13
C ILE A 151 8.41 15.52 -16.54
N ALA A 152 8.86 15.40 -15.28
CA ALA A 152 9.74 16.39 -14.67
C ALA A 152 11.06 16.55 -15.45
N GLY A 153 11.64 15.44 -15.90
CA GLY A 153 12.91 15.44 -16.63
C GLY A 153 12.80 16.00 -18.05
N THR A 154 11.79 15.60 -18.81
CA THR A 154 11.65 16.00 -20.21
C THR A 154 11.24 17.46 -20.37
N PHE A 155 10.38 17.98 -19.49
CA PHE A 155 9.84 19.34 -19.63
C PHE A 155 10.55 20.39 -18.78
N PHE A 156 11.08 20.03 -17.60
CA PHE A 156 11.63 20.98 -16.62
C PHE A 156 13.11 20.73 -16.28
N GLY A 157 13.67 19.64 -16.79
CA GLY A 157 15.10 19.34 -16.72
C GLY A 157 15.56 18.67 -15.43
N LYS A 158 16.88 18.48 -15.33
CA LYS A 158 17.50 17.66 -14.26
C LYS A 158 17.28 18.18 -12.84
N TYR A 159 17.19 19.51 -12.65
CA TYR A 159 16.96 20.10 -11.33
C TYR A 159 15.53 19.90 -10.83
N ALA A 160 14.55 19.81 -11.75
CA ALA A 160 13.19 19.44 -11.40
C ALA A 160 13.11 18.00 -10.89
N VAL A 161 13.74 17.06 -11.61
CA VAL A 161 13.84 15.65 -11.16
C VAL A 161 14.52 15.55 -9.80
N ALA A 162 15.59 16.33 -9.58
CA ALA A 162 16.27 16.36 -8.29
C ALA A 162 15.32 16.79 -7.14
N GLY A 163 14.48 17.80 -7.39
CA GLY A 163 13.43 18.22 -6.47
C GLY A 163 12.42 17.11 -6.19
N VAL A 164 11.88 16.48 -7.25
CA VAL A 164 10.89 15.40 -7.12
C VAL A 164 11.42 14.23 -6.29
N LEU A 165 12.64 13.78 -6.58
CA LEU A 165 13.28 12.66 -5.87
C LEU A 165 13.50 12.99 -4.39
N THR A 166 13.97 14.20 -4.10
CA THR A 166 14.23 14.65 -2.72
C THR A 166 12.92 14.77 -1.94
N GLY A 167 11.91 15.44 -2.49
CA GLY A 167 10.61 15.62 -1.86
C GLY A 167 9.87 14.30 -1.61
N GLY A 168 9.85 13.43 -2.62
CA GLY A 168 9.23 12.11 -2.53
C GLY A 168 9.88 11.22 -1.46
N LEU A 169 11.22 11.29 -1.33
CA LEU A 169 11.97 10.56 -0.31
C LEU A 169 11.61 11.05 1.10
N VAL A 170 11.75 12.35 1.38
CA VAL A 170 11.58 12.88 2.75
C VAL A 170 10.14 12.77 3.23
N SER A 171 9.17 12.98 2.35
CA SER A 171 7.76 12.86 2.69
C SER A 171 7.30 11.40 2.73
N GLY A 172 7.70 10.60 1.76
CA GLY A 172 7.25 9.21 1.61
C GLY A 172 7.64 8.33 2.79
N VAL A 173 8.84 8.52 3.34
CA VAL A 173 9.30 7.75 4.51
C VAL A 173 8.41 8.01 5.73
N GLN A 174 8.06 9.27 6.01
CA GLN A 174 7.20 9.61 7.16
C GLN A 174 5.80 9.00 7.01
N LEU A 175 5.23 9.13 5.82
CA LEU A 175 3.91 8.58 5.52
C LEU A 175 3.90 7.04 5.58
N ALA A 176 4.93 6.39 5.03
CA ALA A 176 5.02 4.93 5.03
C ALA A 176 5.17 4.36 6.45
N VAL A 177 6.04 4.95 7.28
CA VAL A 177 6.24 4.50 8.67
C VAL A 177 4.96 4.69 9.49
N SER A 178 4.32 5.85 9.40
CA SER A 178 3.07 6.12 10.13
C SER A 178 1.96 5.15 9.71
N MET A 179 1.72 4.96 8.41
CA MET A 179 0.67 4.04 7.92
C MET A 179 0.93 2.58 8.34
N CYS A 180 2.16 2.10 8.26
CA CYS A 180 2.48 0.71 8.64
C CYS A 180 2.30 0.46 10.13
N ASN A 181 2.77 1.39 10.97
CA ASN A 181 2.69 1.25 12.42
C ASN A 181 1.27 1.45 12.94
N THR A 182 0.52 2.42 12.42
CA THR A 182 -0.90 2.59 12.78
C THR A 182 -1.73 1.36 12.38
N GLY A 183 -1.51 0.83 11.18
CA GLY A 183 -2.19 -0.39 10.74
C GLY A 183 -1.89 -1.59 11.65
N GLY A 184 -0.60 -1.84 11.94
CA GLY A 184 -0.23 -2.94 12.83
C GLY A 184 -0.68 -2.75 14.29
N ALA A 185 -0.76 -1.50 14.76
CA ALA A 185 -1.27 -1.21 16.09
C ALA A 185 -2.78 -1.47 16.21
N TRP A 186 -3.57 -1.11 15.19
CA TRP A 186 -5.00 -1.42 15.17
C TRP A 186 -5.30 -2.91 14.97
N ASP A 187 -4.44 -3.64 14.28
CA ASP A 187 -4.59 -5.09 14.08
C ASP A 187 -4.36 -5.89 15.37
N ASN A 188 -3.52 -5.37 16.27
CA ASN A 188 -3.17 -6.02 17.54
C ASN A 188 -3.91 -5.45 18.77
N ALA A 189 -4.76 -4.43 18.60
CA ALA A 189 -5.52 -3.78 19.67
C ALA A 189 -6.92 -4.41 19.82
#